data_AF-A0A951PQE6-F1
#
_entry.id   AF-A0A951PQE6-F1
#
_cell.length_a   1.000
_cell.length_b   1.000
_cell.length_c   1.000
_cell.angle_alpha   90.00
_cell.angle_beta   90.00
_cell.angle_gamma   90.00
#
_symmetry.space_group_name_H-M   'P 1'
#
loop_
_entity.id
_entity.type
_entity.pdbx_description
1 polymer ?
#
loop_
_entity_poly.entity_id
_entity_poly.type
_entity_poly.pdbx_seq_one_letter_code
_entity_poly.pdbx_strand_id
1 'polypeptide(L)' 'MVIIVSPGGSEWGIVIGRFYSYAPHRCCWMWRYILWLNQASSSAAWVVATTAWEEDLQAKGEKR' A
#
# COMPACT_ATOMS: atom_id res chain seq x y z
N MET A 1 -5.15 -7.30 -6.57
CA MET A 1 -5.71 -6.11 -5.89
C MET A 1 -5.28 -6.19 -4.44
N VAL A 2 -4.63 -5.14 -3.93
CA VAL A 2 -4.05 -5.09 -2.57
C VAL A 2 -4.74 -3.98 -1.79
N ILE A 3 -4.94 -4.21 -0.50
CA ILE A 3 -5.51 -3.25 0.44
C ILE A 3 -4.38 -2.70 1.30
N ILE A 4 -4.36 -1.39 1.49
CA ILE A 4 -3.50 -0.68 2.44
C ILE A 4 -4.39 -0.24 3.59
N VAL A 5 -4.01 -0.58 4.82
CA VAL A 5 -4.73 -0.13 6.01
C VAL A 5 -4.13 1.20 6.47
N SER A 6 -4.85 2.30 6.27
CA SER A 6 -4.42 3.63 6.70
C SER A 6 -5.40 4.20 7.75
N PRO A 7 -4.94 5.08 8.65
CA PRO A 7 -5.80 5.63 9.71
C PRO A 7 -6.99 6.46 9.22
N GLY A 8 -7.04 6.83 7.92
CA GLY A 8 -8.15 7.54 7.29
C GLY A 8 -9.14 6.65 6.53
N GLY A 9 -8.92 5.33 6.48
CA GLY A 9 -9.73 4.40 5.71
C GLY A 9 -8.91 3.28 5.06
N SER A 10 -9.62 2.24 4.62
CA SER A 10 -9.05 1.15 3.83
C SER A 10 -8.84 1.64 2.40
N GLU A 11 -7.58 1.85 2.01
CA GLU A 11 -7.24 2.25 0.65
C GLU A 11 -6.97 1.00 -0.18
N TRP A 12 -7.33 0.96 -1.45
CA TRP A 12 -7.03 -0.20 -2.30
C TRP A 12 -6.46 0.18 -3.64
N GLY A 13 -5.58 -0.68 -4.14
CA GLY A 13 -4.84 -0.42 -5.36
C GLY A 13 -4.19 -1.66 -5.95
N ILE A 14 -3.33 -1.40 -6.92
CA ILE A 14 -2.49 -2.40 -7.57
C ILE A 14 -1.05 -2.05 -7.26
N VAL A 15 -0.27 -3.05 -6.84
CA VAL A 15 1.18 -2.90 -6.69
C VAL A 15 1.79 -2.78 -8.08
N ILE A 16 2.45 -1.66 -8.36
CA ILE A 16 3.13 -1.40 -9.63
C ILE A 16 4.65 -1.52 -9.52
N GLY A 17 5.17 -1.59 -8.29
CA GLY A 17 6.60 -1.73 -8.06
C GLY A 17 6.93 -1.95 -6.59
N ARG A 18 8.20 -2.29 -6.34
CA ARG A 18 8.77 -2.39 -5.00
C ARG A 18 10.23 -1.98 -5.01
N PHE A 19 10.71 -1.46 -3.90
CA PHE A 19 12.10 -1.14 -3.67
C PHE A 19 12.47 -1.43 -2.22
N TYR A 20 13.76 -1.61 -1.96
CA TYR A 20 14.26 -1.87 -0.61
C TYR A 20 14.64 -0.56 0.06
N SER A 21 14.16 -0.33 1.28
CA SER A 21 14.37 0.93 1.99
C SER A 21 14.52 0.69 3.49
N TYR A 22 15.25 1.57 4.17
CA TYR A 22 15.38 1.52 5.62
C TYR A 22 14.09 2.01 6.27
N ALA A 23 13.46 1.15 7.07
CA ALA A 23 12.22 1.41 7.79
C ALA A 23 12.51 1.97 9.19
N PRO A 24 12.38 3.28 9.42
CA PRO A 24 12.74 3.88 10.70
C PRO A 24 11.85 3.39 11.85
N HIS A 25 10.59 3.03 11.55
CA HIS A 25 9.63 2.53 12.53
C HIS A 25 9.93 1.10 13.02
N ARG A 26 10.76 0.34 12.28
CA ARG A 26 11.17 -1.03 12.63
C ARG A 26 12.67 -1.16 12.89
N CYS A 27 13.43 -0.09 12.69
CA CYS A 27 14.89 -0.07 12.77
C CYS A 27 15.57 -1.17 11.92
N CYS A 28 14.98 -1.51 10.78
CA CYS A 28 15.51 -2.55 9.89
C CYS A 28 15.24 -2.20 8.42
N TRP A 29 15.88 -2.92 7.51
CA TRP A 29 15.61 -2.76 6.08
C TRP A 29 14.45 -3.65 5.65
N MET A 30 13.50 -3.06 4.92
CA MET A 30 12.26 -3.72 4.53
C MET A 30 11.85 -3.38 3.11
N TRP A 31 11.00 -4.24 2.54
CA TRP A 31 10.37 -3.97 1.26
C TRP A 31 9.33 -2.86 1.41
N ARG A 32 9.46 -1.85 0.56
CA ARG A 32 8.46 -0.79 0.37
C ARG A 32 7.86 -0.92 -1.00
N TYR A 33 6.54 -0.87 -1.08
CA TYR A 33 5.78 -1.10 -2.29
C TYR A 33 5.20 0.22 -2.79
N ILE A 34 5.13 0.37 -4.12
CA ILE A 34 4.47 1.47 -4.80
C ILE A 34 3.12 0.97 -5.29
N LEU A 35 2.06 1.64 -4.87
CA LEU A 35 0.69 1.29 -5.18
C LEU A 35 0.07 2.36 -6.04
N TRP A 36 -0.52 1.93 -7.15
CA TRP A 36 -1.45 2.74 -7.92
C TRP A 36 -2.83 2.62 -7.29
N LEU A 37 -3.35 3.72 -6.77
CA LEU A 37 -4.63 3.76 -6.09
C LEU A 37 -5.78 3.61 -7.09
N ASN A 38 -6.82 2.90 -6.68
CA ASN A 38 -8.05 2.83 -7.46
C ASN A 38 -8.81 4.17 -7.32
N GLN A 39 -9.43 4.67 -8.39
CA GLN A 39 -10.18 5.93 -8.36
C GLN A 39 -11.34 5.95 -7.34
N ALA A 40 -11.85 4.78 -6.94
CA ALA A 40 -12.88 4.67 -5.91
C ALA A 40 -12.32 4.75 -4.48
N SER A 41 -11.01 4.83 -4.30
CA SER A 41 -10.34 4.94 -3.01
C SER A 41 -10.45 6.38 -2.48
N SER A 42 -10.61 6.56 -1.17
CA SER A 42 -10.89 7.88 -0.58
C SER A 42 -9.77 8.89 -0.86
N SER A 43 -8.52 8.44 -0.90
CA SER A 43 -7.36 9.29 -1.18
C SER A 43 -7.11 9.51 -2.67
N ALA A 44 -7.80 8.80 -3.57
CA ALA A 44 -7.61 8.92 -5.01
C ALA A 44 -8.05 10.27 -5.59
N ALA A 45 -8.82 11.05 -4.83
CA ALA A 45 -9.16 12.43 -5.18
C ALA A 45 -7.94 13.37 -5.15
N TRP A 46 -6.87 13.01 -4.44
CA TRP A 46 -5.70 13.88 -4.21
C TRP A 46 -4.37 13.24 -4.64
N VAL A 47 -4.29 11.90 -4.62
CA VAL A 47 -3.06 11.15 -4.87
C VAL A 47 -3.35 9.93 -5.75
N VAL A 48 -2.62 9.81 -6.86
CA VAL A 48 -2.78 8.67 -7.80
C VAL A 48 -1.94 7.46 -7.37
N ALA A 49 -0.79 7.70 -6.76
CA ALA A 49 0.13 6.66 -6.32
C ALA A 49 0.64 6.92 -4.91
N THR A 50 0.67 5.88 -4.09
CA THR A 50 1.18 5.93 -2.71
C THR A 50 2.23 4.86 -2.48
N THR A 51 2.91 4.92 -1.34
CA THR A 51 3.84 3.88 -0.91
C THR A 51 3.45 3.34 0.46
N ALA A 52 3.59 2.03 0.63
CA ALA A 52 3.28 1.34 1.87
C ALA A 52 4.36 0.30 2.19
N TRP A 53 4.57 0.01 3.47
CA TRP A 53 5.48 -1.07 3.88
C TRP A 53 4.81 -2.42 3.68
N GLU A 54 5.62 -3.48 3.58
CA GLU A 54 5.12 -4.84 3.40
C GLU A 54 4.09 -5.25 4.47
N GLU A 55 4.27 -4.82 5.72
CA GLU A 55 3.34 -5.11 6.82
C GLU A 55 1.99 -4.40 6.71
N ASP A 56 1.92 -3.29 5.98
CA ASP A 56 0.70 -2.50 5.79
C ASP A 56 -0.17 -3.07 4.65
N LEU A 57 0.41 -3.97 3.85
CA LEU A 57 -0.26 -4.60 2.72
C LEU A 57 -1.06 -5.81 3.16
N GLN A 58 -2.35 -5.78 2.87
CA GLN A 58 -3.20 -6.95 2.98
C GLN A 58 -3.62 -7.40 1.59
N ALA A 59 -3.26 -8.64 1.23
CA ALA A 59 -3.82 -9.26 0.04
C ALA A 59 -5.33 -9.33 0.20
N LYS A 60 -6.08 -8.78 -0.76
CA LYS A 60 -7.53 -8.98 -0.81
C LYS A 60 -7.72 -10.46 -1.15
N GLY A 61 -7.95 -11.28 -0.13
CA GLY A 61 -8.10 -12.72 -0.30
C GLY A 61 -9.15 -13.00 -1.36
N GLU A 62 -8.73 -13.67 -2.43
CA GLU A 62 -9.66 -14.38 -3.29
C GLU A 62 -10.14 -15.57 -2.46
N LYS A 63 -11.36 -15.47 -1.91
CA LYS A 63 -12.05 -16.65 -1.40
C LYS A 63 -12.26 -17.56 -2.60
N ARG A 64 -11.39 -18.56 -2.73
CA ARG A 64 -11.67 -19.77 -3.51
C ARG A 64 -12.86 -20.51 -2.89
#